data_AF-A0A7Z0BGL7-F1
#
_entry.id   AF-A0A7Z0BGL7-F1
#
_cell.length_a   1.000
_cell.length_b   1.000
_cell.length_c   1.000
_cell.angle_alpha   90.00
_cell.angle_beta   90.00
_cell.angle_gamma   90.00
#
_symmetry.space_group_name_H-M   'P 1'
#
loop_
_entity.id
_entity.type
_entity.pdbx_description
1 polymer ?
#
loop_
_entity_poly.entity_id
_entity_poly.type
_entity_poly.pdbx_seq_one_letter_code
_entity_poly.pdbx_strand_id
1 'polypeptide(L)'
;MLDSSGNRVINLDSHGNRDPRKNGESADGLAIKQGAGSGNVVTGARLWNNADDGFDSWDFLTPIRVEDSVAWGNGFDRWGFPGWEGDGNGFKLGRGTADHVVNNSIAFDNAVGGFIDNGNPGSLRLENNTAWANGGSGFVFDRSTSTLNRNLSVADGAGVDLGSSGGSGNSWDLRDGWSDADLVSTSASDIKGPRAADGSIPATDFLRPRGHAGLGADLGEDDGGGGPAPVRHEAEHAPATCDGAIDADHPGYSGSGFCNTDNATGVAARFTVDADSPVTAALVIGYANGGSGGRPAEAVVNGSTTGSIPFAATGAWEVWATTTITVRLDPGGNTVRLVATGSDGLPNIDYLELSPGEA
;
A
#
# COMPACT_ATOMS: atom_id res chain seq x y z
N MET A 1 -28.64 0.08 9.38
CA MET A 1 -27.36 -0.26 8.72
C MET A 1 -26.71 -1.34 9.56
N LEU A 2 -26.26 -2.43 8.95
CA LEU A 2 -25.55 -3.49 9.68
C LEU A 2 -24.15 -2.96 10.01
N ASP A 3 -23.74 -3.11 11.27
CA ASP A 3 -22.41 -2.74 11.77
C ASP A 3 -21.52 -3.98 11.83
N SER A 4 -20.36 -3.90 11.17
CA SER A 4 -19.34 -4.93 11.10
C SER A 4 -17.98 -4.25 11.28
N SER A 5 -17.46 -4.25 12.51
CA SER A 5 -16.25 -3.51 12.89
C SER A 5 -15.17 -4.45 13.46
N GLY A 6 -13.90 -4.11 13.24
CA GLY A 6 -12.74 -4.77 13.87
C GLY A 6 -12.48 -6.20 13.41
N ASN A 7 -12.97 -6.61 12.23
CA ASN A 7 -12.75 -7.95 11.71
C ASN A 7 -11.39 -8.06 11.03
N ARG A 8 -10.68 -9.16 11.29
CA ARG A 8 -9.42 -9.48 10.62
C ARG A 8 -9.57 -10.75 9.79
N VAL A 9 -9.42 -10.63 8.48
CA VAL A 9 -9.39 -11.76 7.54
C VAL A 9 -7.94 -11.99 7.13
N ILE A 10 -7.32 -13.05 7.64
CA ILE A 10 -5.87 -13.27 7.50
C ILE A 10 -5.63 -14.58 6.77
N ASN A 11 -4.77 -14.56 5.76
CA ASN A 11 -4.30 -15.74 5.03
C ASN A 11 -5.43 -16.61 4.45
N LEU A 12 -6.50 -15.96 3.98
CA LEU A 12 -7.66 -16.61 3.36
C LEU A 12 -7.32 -17.12 1.96
N ASP A 13 -7.68 -18.37 1.67
CA ASP A 13 -7.84 -18.85 0.29
C ASP A 13 -9.34 -18.98 -0.02
N SER A 14 -9.81 -18.26 -1.05
CA SER A 14 -11.19 -18.37 -1.50
C SER A 14 -11.26 -18.45 -3.01
N HIS A 15 -11.78 -19.57 -3.53
CA HIS A 15 -11.63 -19.87 -4.93
C HIS A 15 -12.68 -20.79 -5.51
N GLY A 16 -12.88 -20.69 -6.83
CA GLY A 16 -13.81 -21.55 -7.56
C GLY A 16 -15.26 -21.40 -7.11
N ASN A 17 -15.58 -20.31 -6.39
CA ASN A 17 -16.92 -19.99 -5.96
C ASN A 17 -17.77 -19.62 -7.18
N ARG A 18 -19.02 -20.08 -7.17
CA ARG A 18 -19.96 -19.86 -8.28
C ARG A 18 -21.39 -19.81 -7.80
N ASP A 19 -22.21 -19.07 -8.51
CA ASP A 19 -23.64 -18.99 -8.26
C ASP A 19 -24.44 -19.27 -9.55
N PRO A 20 -25.00 -20.48 -9.69
CA PRO A 20 -25.87 -20.79 -10.84
C PRO A 20 -27.15 -19.93 -10.91
N ARG A 21 -27.49 -19.24 -9.81
CA ARG A 21 -28.71 -18.44 -9.69
C ARG A 21 -28.67 -17.17 -10.53
N LYS A 22 -27.49 -16.57 -10.71
CA LYS A 22 -27.30 -15.28 -11.40
C LYS A 22 -26.18 -15.37 -12.44
N ASN A 23 -26.03 -16.55 -13.05
CA ASN A 23 -25.09 -16.82 -14.15
C ASN A 23 -23.64 -16.35 -13.90
N GLY A 24 -23.20 -16.37 -12.63
CA GLY A 24 -21.86 -15.97 -12.22
C GLY A 24 -21.72 -14.54 -11.68
N GLU A 25 -22.76 -13.71 -11.72
CA GLU A 25 -22.75 -12.27 -11.35
C GLU A 25 -22.96 -12.04 -9.83
N SER A 26 -22.55 -12.95 -8.96
CA SER A 26 -22.62 -12.71 -7.50
C SER A 26 -21.62 -13.46 -6.63
N ALA A 27 -20.97 -14.51 -7.13
CA ALA A 27 -20.06 -15.31 -6.34
C ALA A 27 -18.63 -14.76 -6.39
N ASP A 28 -18.35 -13.86 -5.46
CA ASP A 28 -17.01 -13.31 -5.20
C ASP A 28 -16.13 -14.28 -4.40
N GLY A 29 -14.82 -14.05 -4.40
CA GLY A 29 -13.90 -14.69 -3.48
C GLY A 29 -14.11 -14.23 -2.04
N LEU A 30 -14.09 -12.91 -1.81
CA LEU A 30 -14.36 -12.28 -0.52
C LEU A 30 -15.21 -11.04 -0.72
N ALA A 31 -16.29 -10.93 0.05
CA ALA A 31 -17.17 -9.77 0.00
C ALA A 31 -17.34 -9.14 1.38
N ILE A 32 -17.03 -7.84 1.48
CA ILE A 32 -17.33 -7.00 2.64
C ILE A 32 -18.22 -5.87 2.12
N LYS A 33 -19.53 -6.14 2.05
CA LYS A 33 -20.50 -5.35 1.27
C LYS A 33 -21.76 -5.00 2.06
N GLN A 34 -22.48 -3.98 1.60
CA GLN A 34 -23.82 -3.59 2.07
C GLN A 34 -23.91 -3.37 3.60
N GLY A 35 -23.09 -2.45 4.12
CA GLY A 35 -22.98 -2.21 5.55
C GLY A 35 -22.01 -1.08 5.90
N ALA A 36 -21.67 -0.98 7.17
CA ALA A 36 -20.61 -0.10 7.66
C ALA A 36 -19.93 -0.74 8.88
N GLY A 37 -18.85 -0.13 9.33
CA GLY A 37 -18.06 -0.52 10.50
C GLY A 37 -16.57 -0.36 10.24
N SER A 38 -15.83 0.16 11.22
CA SER A 38 -14.43 0.57 11.06
C SER A 38 -13.45 -0.55 11.44
N GLY A 39 -12.20 -0.43 11.00
CA GLY A 39 -11.11 -1.33 11.38
C GLY A 39 -11.22 -2.74 10.80
N ASN A 40 -11.86 -2.91 9.64
CA ASN A 40 -11.86 -4.19 8.94
C ASN A 40 -10.60 -4.29 8.07
N VAL A 41 -9.84 -5.36 8.28
CA VAL A 41 -8.55 -5.58 7.61
C VAL A 41 -8.53 -6.96 6.95
N VAL A 42 -8.08 -7.00 5.70
CA VAL A 42 -7.80 -8.21 4.92
C VAL A 42 -6.31 -8.26 4.65
N THR A 43 -5.62 -9.33 5.06
CA THR A 43 -4.17 -9.49 4.87
C THR A 43 -3.85 -10.88 4.32
N GLY A 44 -2.98 -10.99 3.33
CA GLY A 44 -2.50 -12.30 2.85
C GLY A 44 -3.54 -13.13 2.09
N ALA A 45 -4.63 -12.52 1.63
CA ALA A 45 -5.72 -13.25 0.97
C ALA A 45 -5.33 -13.66 -0.46
N ARG A 46 -5.74 -14.85 -0.89
CA ARG A 46 -5.65 -15.34 -2.27
C ARG A 46 -7.06 -15.62 -2.78
N LEU A 47 -7.47 -14.88 -3.82
CA LEU A 47 -8.85 -14.85 -4.30
C LEU A 47 -8.88 -15.19 -5.79
N TRP A 48 -9.25 -16.42 -6.15
CA TRP A 48 -9.07 -16.84 -7.54
C TRP A 48 -10.13 -17.71 -8.16
N ASN A 49 -10.23 -17.61 -9.48
CA ASN A 49 -11.17 -18.38 -10.28
C ASN A 49 -12.61 -18.31 -9.75
N ASN A 50 -12.98 -17.20 -9.08
CA ASN A 50 -14.35 -16.96 -8.66
C ASN A 50 -15.16 -16.49 -9.86
N ALA A 51 -16.47 -16.75 -9.80
CA ALA A 51 -17.34 -16.48 -10.93
C ALA A 51 -17.48 -14.98 -11.19
N ASP A 52 -17.56 -14.17 -10.14
CA ASP A 52 -17.71 -12.73 -10.25
C ASP A 52 -16.36 -12.03 -10.06
N ASP A 53 -16.07 -11.50 -8.87
CA ASP A 53 -14.79 -10.85 -8.55
C ASP A 53 -13.93 -11.63 -7.57
N GLY A 54 -12.66 -11.24 -7.46
CA GLY A 54 -11.81 -11.67 -6.36
C GLY A 54 -12.31 -11.09 -5.03
N PHE A 55 -12.25 -9.76 -4.91
CA PHE A 55 -12.76 -8.99 -3.78
C PHE A 55 -13.84 -8.00 -4.23
N ASP A 56 -14.92 -7.89 -3.45
CA ASP A 56 -16.00 -6.93 -3.68
C ASP A 56 -16.43 -6.19 -2.39
N SER A 57 -16.33 -4.86 -2.42
CA SER A 57 -16.83 -3.97 -1.34
C SER A 57 -18.10 -3.20 -1.70
N TRP A 58 -18.93 -3.72 -2.61
CA TRP A 58 -20.19 -3.10 -3.03
C TRP A 58 -21.01 -2.50 -1.88
N ASP A 59 -21.26 -1.20 -1.90
CA ASP A 59 -22.10 -0.48 -0.94
C ASP A 59 -21.68 -0.66 0.55
N PHE A 60 -20.39 -0.88 0.82
CA PHE A 60 -19.84 -0.75 2.17
C PHE A 60 -19.40 0.70 2.41
N LEU A 61 -19.78 1.28 3.54
CA LEU A 61 -19.80 2.73 3.75
C LEU A 61 -18.71 3.26 4.69
N THR A 62 -17.75 2.41 5.04
CA THR A 62 -16.59 2.78 5.86
C THR A 62 -15.32 2.13 5.31
N PRO A 63 -14.14 2.70 5.61
CA PRO A 63 -12.87 2.17 5.11
C PRO A 63 -12.68 0.68 5.40
N ILE A 64 -12.06 0.01 4.44
CA ILE A 64 -11.56 -1.36 4.53
C ILE A 64 -10.11 -1.28 4.08
N ARG A 65 -9.23 -1.95 4.80
CA ARG A 65 -7.82 -2.07 4.44
C ARG A 65 -7.55 -3.46 3.88
N VAL A 66 -6.93 -3.53 2.71
CA VAL A 66 -6.51 -4.76 2.05
C VAL A 66 -5.01 -4.71 1.83
N GLU A 67 -4.29 -5.74 2.28
CA GLU A 67 -2.83 -5.78 2.28
C GLU A 67 -2.32 -7.14 1.83
N ASP A 68 -1.17 -7.15 1.16
CA ASP A 68 -0.39 -8.36 0.86
C ASP A 68 -1.26 -9.46 0.21
N SER A 69 -2.24 -9.05 -0.61
CA SER A 69 -3.30 -9.92 -1.10
C SER A 69 -3.24 -10.06 -2.60
N VAL A 70 -3.70 -11.20 -3.12
CA VAL A 70 -3.55 -11.57 -4.52
C VAL A 70 -4.87 -12.06 -5.10
N ALA A 71 -5.30 -11.48 -6.22
CA ALA A 71 -6.53 -11.86 -6.91
C ALA A 71 -6.26 -12.23 -8.38
N TRP A 72 -6.68 -13.42 -8.82
CA TRP A 72 -6.44 -13.83 -10.20
C TRP A 72 -7.50 -14.71 -10.84
N GLY A 73 -7.61 -14.64 -12.17
CA GLY A 73 -8.50 -15.52 -12.92
C GLY A 73 -9.99 -15.33 -12.60
N ASN A 74 -10.40 -14.26 -11.93
CA ASN A 74 -11.82 -14.07 -11.62
C ASN A 74 -12.62 -13.65 -12.88
N GLY A 75 -13.90 -14.00 -12.96
CA GLY A 75 -14.79 -13.59 -14.06
C GLY A 75 -14.82 -14.47 -15.30
N PHE A 76 -14.17 -15.63 -15.30
CA PHE A 76 -14.26 -16.57 -16.42
C PHE A 76 -15.29 -17.67 -16.15
N ASP A 77 -16.10 -17.98 -17.17
CA ASP A 77 -16.98 -19.14 -17.15
C ASP A 77 -16.16 -20.43 -17.19
N ARG A 78 -16.04 -21.08 -16.02
CA ARG A 78 -15.41 -22.39 -15.86
C ARG A 78 -16.43 -23.51 -15.71
N TRP A 79 -17.72 -23.18 -15.75
CA TRP A 79 -18.81 -24.09 -15.37
C TRP A 79 -19.85 -24.27 -16.46
N GLY A 80 -19.76 -23.53 -17.57
CA GLY A 80 -20.62 -23.64 -18.74
C GLY A 80 -22.00 -23.03 -18.52
N PHE A 81 -22.08 -21.87 -17.88
CA PHE A 81 -23.34 -21.18 -17.64
C PHE A 81 -23.85 -20.49 -18.92
N PRO A 82 -25.10 -20.73 -19.33
CA PRO A 82 -25.68 -20.00 -20.45
C PRO A 82 -25.92 -18.53 -20.07
N GLY A 83 -25.45 -17.60 -20.90
CA GLY A 83 -25.59 -16.17 -20.61
C GLY A 83 -24.72 -15.72 -19.44
N TRP A 84 -23.42 -16.04 -19.50
CA TRP A 84 -22.43 -15.65 -18.51
C TRP A 84 -22.46 -14.14 -18.20
N GLU A 85 -22.53 -13.81 -16.92
CA GLU A 85 -22.68 -12.44 -16.41
C GLU A 85 -21.64 -12.06 -15.34
N GLY A 86 -20.62 -12.89 -15.07
CA GLY A 86 -19.58 -12.53 -14.09
C GLY A 86 -18.76 -11.29 -14.51
N ASP A 87 -18.55 -10.35 -13.59
CA ASP A 87 -17.94 -9.05 -13.87
C ASP A 87 -16.41 -9.14 -14.04
N GLY A 88 -15.74 -9.98 -13.25
CA GLY A 88 -14.35 -10.37 -13.52
C GLY A 88 -13.27 -9.39 -13.12
N ASN A 89 -13.39 -8.77 -11.95
CA ASN A 89 -12.36 -7.90 -11.39
C ASN A 89 -11.51 -8.61 -10.33
N GLY A 90 -10.25 -8.19 -10.18
CA GLY A 90 -9.42 -8.59 -9.06
C GLY A 90 -9.93 -8.01 -7.75
N PHE A 91 -9.89 -6.67 -7.64
CA PHE A 91 -10.35 -5.91 -6.49
C PHE A 91 -11.37 -4.85 -6.93
N LYS A 92 -12.65 -5.11 -6.66
CA LYS A 92 -13.77 -4.20 -6.89
C LYS A 92 -14.05 -3.41 -5.61
N LEU A 93 -13.75 -2.11 -5.62
CA LEU A 93 -13.78 -1.25 -4.42
C LEU A 93 -15.11 -0.49 -4.23
N GLY A 94 -16.17 -1.04 -4.81
CA GLY A 94 -17.56 -0.77 -4.44
C GLY A 94 -18.17 0.54 -4.97
N ARG A 95 -19.30 0.93 -4.39
CA ARG A 95 -20.03 2.19 -4.69
C ARG A 95 -20.47 2.95 -3.44
N GLY A 96 -20.17 2.41 -2.26
CA GLY A 96 -20.39 3.11 -1.01
C GLY A 96 -19.34 4.19 -0.85
N THR A 97 -19.71 5.39 -0.38
CA THR A 97 -18.75 6.47 -0.15
C THR A 97 -17.80 6.09 0.99
N ALA A 98 -16.65 5.50 0.66
CA ALA A 98 -15.70 5.00 1.64
C ALA A 98 -14.26 5.08 1.11
N ASP A 99 -13.36 5.54 1.97
CA ASP A 99 -11.93 5.72 1.65
C ASP A 99 -11.19 4.40 1.87
N HIS A 100 -11.44 3.41 1.02
CA HIS A 100 -10.75 2.12 1.11
C HIS A 100 -9.25 2.25 0.80
N VAL A 101 -8.46 1.39 1.42
CA VAL A 101 -7.01 1.35 1.25
C VAL A 101 -6.61 -0.02 0.71
N VAL A 102 -5.83 -0.06 -0.37
CA VAL A 102 -5.25 -1.29 -0.91
C VAL A 102 -3.75 -1.10 -1.04
N ASN A 103 -2.98 -1.91 -0.32
CA ASN A 103 -1.53 -1.84 -0.28
C ASN A 103 -0.90 -3.17 -0.69
N ASN A 104 0.25 -3.11 -1.36
CA ASN A 104 1.11 -4.25 -1.62
C ASN A 104 0.38 -5.49 -2.20
N SER A 105 -0.60 -5.27 -3.07
CA SER A 105 -1.48 -6.34 -3.57
C SER A 105 -1.30 -6.57 -5.06
N ILE A 106 -1.58 -7.79 -5.51
CA ILE A 106 -1.40 -8.20 -6.92
C ILE A 106 -2.74 -8.60 -7.53
N ALA A 107 -3.08 -8.04 -8.69
CA ALA A 107 -4.23 -8.47 -9.49
C ALA A 107 -3.76 -8.93 -10.88
N PHE A 108 -3.98 -10.18 -11.25
CA PHE A 108 -3.52 -10.68 -12.55
C PHE A 108 -4.44 -11.69 -13.23
N ASP A 109 -4.37 -11.79 -14.55
CA ASP A 109 -5.17 -12.71 -15.36
C ASP A 109 -6.70 -12.64 -15.05
N ASN A 110 -7.23 -11.54 -14.52
CA ASN A 110 -8.68 -11.40 -14.32
C ASN A 110 -9.36 -11.08 -15.66
N ALA A 111 -10.63 -11.47 -15.83
CA ALA A 111 -11.31 -11.37 -17.12
C ALA A 111 -11.46 -9.91 -17.59
N VAL A 112 -11.62 -8.96 -16.67
CA VAL A 112 -11.86 -7.55 -16.95
C VAL A 112 -10.84 -6.66 -16.23
N GLY A 113 -11.02 -6.37 -14.94
CA GLY A 113 -10.21 -5.37 -14.24
C GLY A 113 -9.20 -5.97 -13.26
N GLY A 114 -8.08 -5.27 -13.04
CA GLY A 114 -7.22 -5.49 -11.88
C GLY A 114 -7.83 -4.88 -10.62
N PHE A 115 -7.65 -3.58 -10.45
CA PHE A 115 -8.19 -2.77 -9.35
C PHE A 115 -9.17 -1.73 -9.91
N ILE A 116 -10.40 -1.70 -9.40
CA ILE A 116 -11.41 -0.77 -9.89
C ILE A 116 -12.11 -0.05 -8.74
N ASP A 117 -12.33 1.27 -8.89
CA ASP A 117 -13.12 2.05 -7.94
C ASP A 117 -14.59 1.65 -7.92
N ASN A 118 -15.07 1.02 -9.00
CA ASN A 118 -16.45 0.67 -9.29
C ASN A 118 -17.50 1.79 -9.09
N GLY A 119 -17.09 3.06 -9.10
CA GLY A 119 -17.96 4.20 -8.82
C GLY A 119 -18.16 4.52 -7.34
N ASN A 120 -17.26 4.07 -6.47
CA ASN A 120 -17.10 4.59 -5.12
C ASN A 120 -16.65 6.07 -5.18
N PRO A 121 -17.45 7.02 -4.65
CA PRO A 121 -17.12 8.45 -4.72
C PRO A 121 -16.15 8.92 -3.61
N GLY A 122 -15.66 8.02 -2.76
CA GLY A 122 -14.66 8.32 -1.74
C GLY A 122 -13.29 8.67 -2.31
N SER A 123 -12.34 8.92 -1.42
CA SER A 123 -10.93 9.15 -1.72
C SER A 123 -10.12 7.92 -1.37
N LEU A 124 -10.13 6.93 -2.26
CA LEU A 124 -9.43 5.67 -2.04
C LEU A 124 -7.91 5.89 -2.13
N ARG A 125 -7.14 5.04 -1.43
CA ARG A 125 -5.68 5.06 -1.45
C ARG A 125 -5.10 3.73 -1.90
N LEU A 126 -4.33 3.75 -2.99
CA LEU A 126 -3.66 2.59 -3.54
C LEU A 126 -2.15 2.80 -3.53
N GLU A 127 -1.45 1.94 -2.82
CA GLU A 127 0.00 2.02 -2.64
C GLU A 127 0.65 0.70 -3.08
N ASN A 128 1.69 0.77 -3.90
CA ASN A 128 2.53 -0.40 -4.23
C ASN A 128 1.74 -1.61 -4.74
N ASN A 129 0.72 -1.42 -5.57
CA ASN A 129 -0.04 -2.55 -6.12
C ASN A 129 0.49 -2.92 -7.51
N THR A 130 0.42 -4.20 -7.87
CA THR A 130 0.77 -4.67 -9.22
C THR A 130 -0.44 -5.24 -9.94
N ALA A 131 -0.77 -4.67 -11.10
CA ALA A 131 -1.69 -5.25 -12.07
C ALA A 131 -0.89 -5.85 -13.24
N TRP A 132 -1.18 -7.10 -13.61
CA TRP A 132 -0.51 -7.77 -14.72
C TRP A 132 -1.45 -8.62 -15.55
N ALA A 133 -1.41 -8.45 -16.87
CA ALA A 133 -2.11 -9.31 -17.83
C ALA A 133 -3.62 -9.50 -17.56
N ASN A 134 -4.30 -8.49 -16.98
CA ASN A 134 -5.76 -8.52 -16.89
C ASN A 134 -6.36 -8.30 -18.29
N GLY A 135 -7.51 -8.92 -18.56
CA GLY A 135 -8.16 -8.88 -19.89
C GLY A 135 -8.56 -7.47 -20.33
N GLY A 136 -8.87 -6.61 -19.38
CA GLY A 136 -9.12 -5.17 -19.55
C GLY A 136 -8.04 -4.33 -18.86
N SER A 137 -8.44 -3.35 -18.04
CA SER A 137 -7.50 -2.40 -17.42
C SER A 137 -6.90 -2.94 -16.12
N GLY A 138 -5.64 -2.61 -15.85
CA GLY A 138 -5.01 -2.86 -14.56
C GLY A 138 -5.57 -2.00 -13.44
N PHE A 139 -5.83 -0.72 -13.72
CA PHE A 139 -6.40 0.23 -12.76
C PHE A 139 -7.51 1.08 -13.42
N VAL A 140 -8.68 1.15 -12.78
CA VAL A 140 -9.82 2.01 -13.20
C VAL A 140 -10.32 2.81 -12.02
N PHE A 141 -9.95 4.09 -11.95
CA PHE A 141 -10.28 5.04 -10.88
C PHE A 141 -10.93 6.31 -11.44
N ASP A 142 -11.71 6.14 -12.51
CA ASP A 142 -12.30 7.18 -13.34
C ASP A 142 -13.52 7.89 -12.72
N ARG A 143 -14.07 7.33 -11.64
CA ARG A 143 -15.31 7.78 -10.98
C ARG A 143 -15.10 8.15 -9.51
N SER A 144 -13.86 8.31 -9.09
CA SER A 144 -13.45 8.73 -7.75
C SER A 144 -12.49 9.92 -7.80
N THR A 145 -12.06 10.41 -6.64
CA THR A 145 -10.92 11.34 -6.52
C THR A 145 -9.94 10.72 -5.54
N SER A 146 -9.23 9.72 -6.05
CA SER A 146 -8.37 8.81 -5.31
C SER A 146 -6.89 9.15 -5.48
N THR A 147 -6.06 8.66 -4.56
CA THR A 147 -4.59 8.77 -4.61
C THR A 147 -3.98 7.40 -4.87
N LEU A 148 -3.23 7.30 -5.97
CA LEU A 148 -2.55 6.08 -6.41
C LEU A 148 -1.05 6.37 -6.48
N ASN A 149 -0.24 5.77 -5.61
CA ASN A 149 1.21 5.93 -5.65
C ASN A 149 1.93 4.59 -5.84
N ARG A 150 3.02 4.64 -6.61
CA ARG A 150 3.95 3.52 -6.78
C ARG A 150 3.29 2.24 -7.29
N ASN A 151 2.18 2.34 -8.01
CA ASN A 151 1.50 1.17 -8.57
C ASN A 151 2.12 0.79 -9.93
N LEU A 152 2.10 -0.50 -10.23
CA LEU A 152 2.67 -1.09 -11.43
C LEU A 152 1.56 -1.71 -12.29
N SER A 153 1.34 -1.21 -13.50
CA SER A 153 0.51 -1.87 -14.52
C SER A 153 1.39 -2.36 -15.67
N VAL A 154 1.25 -3.63 -16.03
CA VAL A 154 2.08 -4.31 -17.04
C VAL A 154 1.23 -5.24 -17.88
N ALA A 155 1.29 -5.10 -19.21
CA ALA A 155 0.60 -6.00 -20.15
C ALA A 155 -0.92 -6.15 -19.95
N ASP A 156 -1.59 -5.24 -19.23
CA ASP A 156 -3.06 -5.21 -19.13
C ASP A 156 -3.67 -4.81 -20.49
N GLY A 157 -4.79 -5.44 -20.86
CA GLY A 157 -5.43 -5.28 -22.16
C GLY A 157 -5.86 -3.84 -22.50
N ALA A 158 -6.20 -3.04 -21.49
CA ALA A 158 -6.62 -1.64 -21.64
C ALA A 158 -5.84 -0.64 -20.75
N GLY A 159 -4.74 -1.08 -20.11
CA GLY A 159 -3.86 -0.20 -19.34
C GLY A 159 -4.53 0.41 -18.09
N VAL A 160 -4.54 1.74 -18.00
CA VAL A 160 -4.95 2.50 -16.81
C VAL A 160 -5.93 3.60 -17.20
N ASP A 161 -6.99 3.78 -16.43
CA ASP A 161 -7.91 4.91 -16.52
C ASP A 161 -8.09 5.56 -15.14
N LEU A 162 -7.71 6.83 -15.00
CA LEU A 162 -7.72 7.53 -13.70
C LEU A 162 -8.81 8.58 -13.58
N GLY A 163 -9.47 9.00 -14.68
CA GLY A 163 -10.37 10.16 -14.65
C GLY A 163 -9.77 11.37 -13.92
N SER A 164 -10.35 11.73 -12.78
CA SER A 164 -9.89 12.84 -11.91
C SER A 164 -8.95 12.42 -10.76
N SER A 165 -8.73 11.11 -10.59
CA SER A 165 -7.76 10.58 -9.63
C SER A 165 -6.33 10.83 -10.08
N GLY A 166 -5.39 10.76 -9.14
CA GLY A 166 -3.98 11.00 -9.45
C GLY A 166 -3.05 10.40 -8.40
N GLY A 167 -1.81 10.88 -8.36
CA GLY A 167 -0.76 10.40 -7.48
C GLY A 167 0.58 10.41 -8.21
N SER A 168 1.55 9.64 -7.73
CA SER A 168 2.91 9.71 -8.25
C SER A 168 3.71 8.42 -8.11
N GLY A 169 4.78 8.30 -8.89
CA GLY A 169 5.70 7.16 -8.84
C GLY A 169 5.12 5.88 -9.43
N ASN A 170 3.96 5.94 -10.09
CA ASN A 170 3.36 4.77 -10.74
C ASN A 170 4.08 4.46 -12.06
N SER A 171 3.90 3.24 -12.58
CA SER A 171 4.56 2.81 -13.82
C SER A 171 4.24 3.73 -14.99
N TRP A 172 3.00 4.23 -15.07
CA TRP A 172 2.52 5.17 -16.09
C TRP A 172 3.06 6.61 -15.93
N ASP A 173 3.59 6.97 -14.77
CA ASP A 173 4.27 8.25 -14.57
C ASP A 173 5.72 8.18 -15.08
N LEU A 174 6.31 6.98 -15.07
CA LEU A 174 7.71 6.75 -15.40
C LEU A 174 7.93 6.58 -16.91
N ARG A 175 7.12 5.73 -17.55
CA ARG A 175 7.13 5.51 -19.01
C ARG A 175 5.96 4.65 -19.48
N ASP A 176 5.74 4.67 -20.78
CA ASP A 176 4.83 3.74 -21.46
C ASP A 176 5.48 2.37 -21.74
N GLY A 177 4.63 1.39 -22.09
CA GLY A 177 5.07 0.14 -22.70
C GLY A 177 5.78 -0.83 -21.76
N TRP A 178 5.37 -0.88 -20.49
CA TRP A 178 5.81 -1.91 -19.56
C TRP A 178 5.38 -3.30 -20.04
N SER A 179 6.31 -4.25 -20.01
CA SER A 179 6.13 -5.61 -20.51
C SER A 179 6.73 -6.65 -19.58
N ASP A 180 6.49 -7.93 -19.87
CA ASP A 180 7.10 -9.05 -19.14
C ASP A 180 8.64 -8.99 -19.09
N ALA A 181 9.28 -8.36 -20.08
CA ALA A 181 10.73 -8.17 -20.11
C ALA A 181 11.24 -7.20 -19.02
N ASP A 182 10.35 -6.45 -18.40
CA ASP A 182 10.65 -5.52 -17.32
C ASP A 182 10.50 -6.17 -15.94
N LEU A 183 9.96 -7.39 -15.88
CA LEU A 183 9.67 -8.11 -14.64
C LEU A 183 10.71 -9.17 -14.35
N VAL A 184 11.20 -9.24 -13.11
CA VAL A 184 12.19 -10.25 -12.67
C VAL A 184 11.69 -11.67 -13.00
N SER A 185 10.43 -11.96 -12.70
CA SER A 185 9.77 -13.22 -13.01
C SER A 185 8.29 -13.02 -13.35
N THR A 186 7.77 -13.78 -14.31
CA THR A 186 6.33 -13.94 -14.58
C THR A 186 5.80 -15.31 -14.17
N SER A 187 6.60 -16.09 -13.43
CA SER A 187 6.18 -17.39 -12.91
C SER A 187 5.29 -17.21 -11.68
N ALA A 188 3.99 -17.47 -11.83
CA ALA A 188 3.03 -17.45 -10.72
C ALA A 188 3.06 -18.74 -9.86
N SER A 189 4.11 -19.57 -9.95
CA SER A 189 4.18 -20.89 -9.30
C SER A 189 4.07 -20.81 -7.78
N ASP A 190 4.73 -19.82 -7.17
CA ASP A 190 4.76 -19.67 -5.71
C ASP A 190 3.41 -19.15 -5.20
N ILE A 191 2.84 -18.18 -5.90
CA ILE A 191 1.50 -17.65 -5.63
C ILE A 191 0.43 -18.75 -5.70
N LYS A 192 0.46 -19.57 -6.76
CA LYS A 192 -0.54 -20.64 -7.00
C LYS A 192 -0.21 -21.93 -6.23
N GLY A 193 0.94 -21.98 -5.59
CA GLY A 193 1.44 -23.14 -4.84
C GLY A 193 0.85 -23.25 -3.43
N PRO A 194 1.38 -24.18 -2.63
CA PRO A 194 1.09 -24.23 -1.19
C PRO A 194 1.51 -22.92 -0.51
N ARG A 195 0.78 -22.53 0.55
CA ARG A 195 1.21 -21.44 1.46
C ARG A 195 2.52 -21.80 2.16
N ALA A 196 3.20 -20.78 2.68
CA ALA A 196 4.33 -20.96 3.58
C ALA A 196 3.87 -21.63 4.90
N ALA A 197 4.83 -22.08 5.70
CA ALA A 197 4.54 -22.82 6.94
C ALA A 197 3.77 -22.00 7.99
N ASP A 198 3.91 -20.67 7.97
CA ASP A 198 3.18 -19.72 8.82
C ASP A 198 1.81 -19.31 8.24
N GLY A 199 1.46 -19.87 7.07
CA GLY A 199 0.23 -19.57 6.35
C GLY A 199 0.30 -18.35 5.44
N SER A 200 1.41 -17.60 5.41
CA SER A 200 1.56 -16.48 4.49
C SER A 200 1.64 -16.93 3.03
N ILE A 201 1.49 -15.97 2.11
CA ILE A 201 1.85 -16.18 0.71
C ILE A 201 3.36 -16.38 0.65
N PRO A 202 3.88 -17.44 0.00
CA PRO A 202 5.32 -17.66 -0.06
C PRO A 202 6.05 -16.48 -0.69
N ALA A 203 7.23 -16.19 -0.14
CA ALA A 203 8.06 -15.13 -0.69
C ALA A 203 8.41 -15.41 -2.15
N THR A 204 8.34 -14.39 -3.00
CA THR A 204 8.51 -14.59 -4.45
C THR A 204 8.95 -13.33 -5.18
N ASP A 205 9.70 -13.53 -6.26
CA ASP A 205 10.09 -12.49 -7.23
C ASP A 205 9.00 -12.22 -8.29
N PHE A 206 7.84 -12.89 -8.17
CA PHE A 206 6.75 -12.77 -9.13
C PHE A 206 6.33 -11.31 -9.31
N LEU A 207 6.42 -10.82 -10.54
CA LEU A 207 6.07 -9.47 -10.99
C LEU A 207 6.84 -8.33 -10.33
N ARG A 208 7.95 -8.60 -9.63
CA ARG A 208 8.86 -7.55 -9.15
C ARG A 208 9.51 -6.84 -10.35
N PRO A 209 9.48 -5.50 -10.46
CA PRO A 209 10.07 -4.81 -11.60
C PRO A 209 11.61 -4.76 -11.50
N ARG A 210 12.28 -4.91 -12.64
CA ARG A 210 13.73 -4.78 -12.75
C ARG A 210 14.14 -3.31 -12.64
N GLY A 211 15.07 -3.02 -11.73
CA GLY A 211 15.71 -1.71 -11.63
C GLY A 211 14.82 -0.58 -11.10
N HIS A 212 13.66 -0.90 -10.50
CA HIS A 212 12.72 0.08 -9.95
C HIS A 212 12.26 -0.40 -8.57
N ALA A 213 13.13 -0.29 -7.57
CA ALA A 213 12.77 -0.66 -6.20
C ALA A 213 11.61 0.20 -5.70
N GLY A 214 10.68 -0.40 -4.94
CA GLY A 214 9.50 0.29 -4.41
C GLY A 214 8.43 0.65 -5.45
N LEU A 215 8.48 0.08 -6.67
CA LEU A 215 7.41 0.15 -7.66
C LEU A 215 6.64 -1.17 -7.69
N GLY A 216 5.31 -1.10 -7.56
CA GLY A 216 4.44 -2.26 -7.52
C GLY A 216 4.56 -3.04 -6.21
N ALA A 217 3.83 -4.16 -6.15
CA ALA A 217 3.84 -5.05 -5.00
C ALA A 217 5.15 -5.83 -4.93
N ASP A 218 5.67 -5.98 -3.72
CA ASP A 218 6.81 -6.81 -3.39
C ASP A 218 6.40 -7.82 -2.32
N LEU A 219 6.48 -9.10 -2.67
CA LEU A 219 6.24 -10.22 -1.76
C LEU A 219 7.55 -10.96 -1.49
N GLY A 220 8.70 -10.29 -1.54
CA GLY A 220 10.03 -10.86 -1.28
C GLY A 220 10.31 -11.23 0.18
N GLU A 221 11.46 -11.85 0.45
CA GLU A 221 11.87 -12.32 1.78
C GLU A 221 12.30 -11.19 2.76
N ASP A 222 12.37 -9.94 2.31
CA ASP A 222 12.95 -8.84 3.11
C ASP A 222 12.04 -8.28 4.23
N ASP A 223 10.85 -8.84 4.45
CA ASP A 223 9.88 -8.33 5.44
C ASP A 223 9.68 -9.22 6.67
N GLY A 224 10.48 -10.27 6.86
CA GLY A 224 10.62 -10.92 8.16
C GLY A 224 9.30 -11.29 8.88
N GLY A 225 8.43 -12.06 8.22
CA GLY A 225 7.40 -12.88 8.86
C GLY A 225 6.00 -12.28 8.93
N GLY A 226 5.14 -12.67 7.99
CA GLY A 226 3.69 -12.90 8.14
C GLY A 226 2.79 -11.85 8.80
N GLY A 227 3.31 -10.68 9.16
CA GLY A 227 2.57 -9.50 9.58
C GLY A 227 2.35 -8.58 8.38
N PRO A 228 1.39 -7.65 8.47
CA PRO A 228 1.26 -6.60 7.46
C PRO A 228 2.61 -5.91 7.32
N ALA A 229 3.08 -5.75 6.08
CA ALA A 229 4.32 -5.04 5.81
C ALA A 229 4.33 -3.69 6.54
N PRO A 230 5.45 -3.28 7.16
CA PRO A 230 5.52 -2.01 7.86
C PRO A 230 5.07 -0.86 6.93
N VAL A 231 4.22 0.04 7.44
CA VAL A 231 3.78 1.20 6.64
C VAL A 231 4.90 2.23 6.69
N ARG A 232 5.76 2.22 5.66
CA ARG A 232 6.83 3.20 5.49
C ARG A 232 6.36 4.44 4.72
N HIS A 233 6.66 5.59 5.28
CA HIS A 233 6.51 6.91 4.68
C HIS A 233 7.91 7.47 4.39
N GLU A 234 8.31 7.41 3.13
CA GLU A 234 9.57 7.99 2.64
C GLU A 234 9.53 9.53 2.77
N ALA A 235 10.62 10.15 3.24
CA ALA A 235 10.64 11.59 3.53
C ALA A 235 10.60 12.46 2.28
N GLU A 236 10.97 11.91 1.13
CA GLU A 236 10.95 12.56 -0.18
C GLU A 236 9.63 12.46 -0.94
N HIS A 237 8.68 11.64 -0.46
CA HIS A 237 7.41 11.42 -1.13
C HIS A 237 6.25 12.13 -0.43
N ALA A 238 5.41 12.80 -1.21
CA ALA A 238 4.17 13.37 -0.70
C ALA A 238 3.28 12.28 -0.06
N PRO A 239 2.58 12.55 1.05
CA PRO A 239 2.35 13.86 1.65
C PRO A 239 3.44 14.36 2.62
N ALA A 240 4.60 13.69 2.70
CA ALA A 240 5.69 14.19 3.52
C ALA A 240 6.23 15.53 3.00
N THR A 241 6.75 16.35 3.91
CA THR A 241 7.37 17.65 3.56
C THR A 241 8.67 17.85 4.33
N CYS A 242 9.64 18.49 3.68
CA CYS A 242 10.94 18.82 4.24
C CYS A 242 11.15 20.34 4.27
N ASP A 243 11.48 20.91 5.43
CA ASP A 243 11.92 22.31 5.56
C ASP A 243 13.40 22.44 5.13
N GLY A 244 13.66 22.16 3.86
CA GLY A 244 14.99 22.13 3.24
C GLY A 244 14.90 21.57 1.82
N ALA A 245 15.82 20.68 1.45
CA ALA A 245 15.85 20.01 0.16
C ALA A 245 15.60 18.51 0.30
N ILE A 246 15.09 17.92 -0.78
CA ILE A 246 15.21 16.48 -0.99
C ILE A 246 16.52 16.26 -1.74
N ASP A 247 17.45 15.56 -1.11
CA ASP A 247 18.76 15.23 -1.67
C ASP A 247 18.91 13.70 -1.87
N ALA A 248 19.97 13.33 -2.58
CA ALA A 248 20.28 11.95 -2.99
C ALA A 248 21.80 11.71 -3.08
N ASP A 249 22.61 12.62 -2.52
CA ASP A 249 24.07 12.66 -2.70
C ASP A 249 24.86 11.79 -1.71
N HIS A 250 24.20 11.25 -0.69
CA HIS A 250 24.76 10.28 0.25
C HIS A 250 24.09 8.90 0.10
N PRO A 251 24.71 7.92 -0.59
CA PRO A 251 24.07 6.63 -0.85
C PRO A 251 23.71 5.86 0.42
N GLY A 252 22.74 4.96 0.31
CA GLY A 252 22.31 4.04 1.38
C GLY A 252 20.93 4.33 1.99
N TYR A 253 20.25 5.38 1.53
CA TYR A 253 18.84 5.70 1.83
C TYR A 253 17.87 4.72 1.13
N SER A 254 16.61 4.68 1.58
CA SER A 254 15.51 4.00 0.88
C SER A 254 14.77 4.91 -0.10
N GLY A 255 14.02 4.33 -1.03
CA GLY A 255 13.32 5.12 -2.03
C GLY A 255 14.27 5.83 -2.99
N SER A 256 14.03 7.12 -3.23
CA SER A 256 14.68 7.92 -4.27
C SER A 256 15.53 9.07 -3.74
N GLY A 257 15.42 9.40 -2.45
CA GLY A 257 16.19 10.45 -1.79
C GLY A 257 15.93 10.48 -0.29
N PHE A 258 16.23 11.60 0.34
CA PHE A 258 16.00 11.83 1.77
C PHE A 258 15.76 13.32 2.04
N CYS A 259 15.13 13.64 3.17
CA CYS A 259 14.98 15.02 3.62
C CYS A 259 16.28 15.52 4.26
N ASN A 260 16.87 16.53 3.64
CA ASN A 260 17.98 17.33 4.17
C ASN A 260 17.45 18.71 4.57
N THR A 261 17.15 18.90 5.85
CA THR A 261 16.63 20.18 6.34
C THR A 261 17.70 21.27 6.30
N ASP A 262 17.29 22.54 6.21
CA ASP A 262 18.20 23.66 6.43
C ASP A 262 18.87 23.56 7.81
N ASN A 263 20.12 24.01 7.93
CA ASN A 263 20.82 24.06 9.23
C ASN A 263 20.29 25.22 10.09
N ALA A 264 19.12 25.02 10.69
CA ALA A 264 18.47 25.99 11.58
C ALA A 264 17.63 25.30 12.65
N THR A 265 17.44 25.99 13.78
CA THR A 265 16.50 25.56 14.83
C THR A 265 15.06 25.71 14.34
N GLY A 266 14.22 24.71 14.59
CA GLY A 266 12.78 24.75 14.30
C GLY A 266 12.36 24.25 12.92
N VAL A 267 13.32 23.95 12.03
CA VAL A 267 13.06 23.24 10.76
C VAL A 267 12.55 21.83 11.06
N ALA A 268 11.76 21.27 10.15
CA ALA A 268 11.18 19.95 10.34
C ALA A 268 11.11 19.09 9.07
N ALA A 269 11.15 17.78 9.31
CA ALA A 269 10.53 16.79 8.44
C ALA A 269 9.12 16.50 8.98
N ARG A 270 8.13 16.43 8.08
CA ARG A 270 6.73 16.17 8.43
C ARG A 270 6.21 14.97 7.65
N PHE A 271 5.46 14.12 8.33
CA PHE A 271 4.80 12.95 7.79
C PHE A 271 3.30 12.98 8.14
N THR A 272 2.49 12.31 7.33
CA THR A 272 1.09 12.00 7.65
C THR A 272 0.99 10.49 7.85
N VAL A 273 0.55 10.08 9.03
CA VAL A 273 0.40 8.69 9.45
C VAL A 273 -1.07 8.42 9.74
N ASP A 274 -1.67 7.46 9.06
CA ASP A 274 -3.04 7.05 9.33
C ASP A 274 -3.07 5.98 10.43
N ALA A 275 -4.05 6.07 11.34
CA ALA A 275 -4.37 5.00 12.29
C ALA A 275 -5.87 4.71 12.27
N ASP A 276 -6.27 3.44 12.25
CA ASP A 276 -7.69 3.07 12.15
C ASP A 276 -8.46 3.34 13.45
N SER A 277 -7.76 3.28 14.58
CA SER A 277 -8.31 3.48 15.91
C SER A 277 -7.27 4.13 16.82
N PRO A 278 -7.66 4.64 17.99
CA PRO A 278 -6.72 5.31 18.87
C PRO A 278 -5.64 4.33 19.37
N VAL A 279 -4.39 4.46 18.92
CA VAL A 279 -3.31 3.49 19.15
C VAL A 279 -2.04 4.16 19.69
N THR A 280 -1.31 3.46 20.55
CA THR A 280 0.05 3.85 20.90
C THR A 280 1.00 3.03 20.04
N ALA A 281 1.69 3.69 19.11
CA ALA A 281 2.50 3.04 18.08
C ALA A 281 3.99 3.40 18.25
N ALA A 282 4.85 2.45 17.92
CA ALA A 282 6.28 2.59 17.73
C ALA A 282 6.58 3.01 16.27
N LEU A 283 7.05 4.24 16.11
CA LEU A 283 7.50 4.78 14.83
C LEU A 283 9.02 4.61 14.73
N VAL A 284 9.47 3.86 13.72
CA VAL A 284 10.88 3.71 13.35
C VAL A 284 11.25 4.84 12.38
N ILE A 285 12.36 5.51 12.64
CA ILE A 285 12.85 6.63 11.82
C ILE A 285 14.22 6.25 11.28
N GLY A 286 14.35 6.19 9.96
CA GLY A 286 15.63 6.06 9.27
C GLY A 286 16.33 7.41 9.19
N TYR A 287 17.62 7.47 9.56
CA TYR A 287 18.39 8.71 9.52
C TYR A 287 19.90 8.48 9.33
N ALA A 288 20.59 9.51 8.83
CA ALA A 288 22.05 9.57 8.81
C ALA A 288 22.53 10.88 9.47
N ASN A 289 23.51 10.78 10.37
CA ASN A 289 24.14 11.92 11.03
C ASN A 289 25.66 11.80 10.92
N GLY A 290 26.22 12.34 9.84
CA GLY A 290 27.67 12.39 9.61
C GLY A 290 28.42 13.46 10.43
N GLY A 291 27.71 14.23 11.27
CA GLY A 291 28.32 15.19 12.19
C GLY A 291 29.06 14.52 13.35
N SER A 292 29.85 15.31 14.09
CA SER A 292 30.59 14.83 15.27
C SER A 292 29.78 14.83 16.58
N GLY A 293 28.52 15.25 16.54
CA GLY A 293 27.63 15.37 17.71
C GLY A 293 26.18 15.03 17.34
N GLY A 294 25.35 14.81 18.36
CA GLY A 294 23.93 14.53 18.14
C GLY A 294 23.17 15.73 17.56
N ARG A 295 22.16 15.48 16.73
CA ARG A 295 21.28 16.50 16.13
C ARG A 295 19.86 16.36 16.69
N PRO A 296 19.59 16.85 17.91
CA PRO A 296 18.36 16.53 18.62
C PRO A 296 17.12 17.18 17.99
N ALA A 297 16.01 16.45 18.04
CA ALA A 297 14.70 16.89 17.60
C ALA A 297 13.64 16.74 18.71
N GLU A 298 12.52 17.42 18.56
CA GLU A 298 11.25 17.12 19.23
C GLU A 298 10.30 16.40 18.28
N ALA A 299 9.67 15.32 18.76
CA ALA A 299 8.57 14.67 18.06
C ALA A 299 7.26 15.37 18.41
N VAL A 300 6.61 16.01 17.44
CA VAL A 300 5.34 16.73 17.60
C VAL A 300 4.25 15.99 16.83
N VAL A 301 3.26 15.44 17.55
CA VAL A 301 2.12 14.73 16.95
C VAL A 301 0.85 15.54 17.16
N ASN A 302 0.14 15.83 16.06
CA ASN A 302 -1.10 16.63 16.07
C ASN A 302 -0.94 17.96 16.84
N GLY A 303 0.24 18.57 16.73
CA GLY A 303 0.59 19.84 17.38
C GLY A 303 1.07 19.75 18.83
N SER A 304 1.13 18.55 19.42
CA SER A 304 1.60 18.33 20.79
C SER A 304 2.99 17.65 20.82
N THR A 305 3.94 18.21 21.58
CA THR A 305 5.25 17.57 21.78
C THR A 305 5.10 16.29 22.60
N THR A 306 5.58 15.18 22.06
CA THR A 306 5.47 13.82 22.63
C THR A 306 6.78 13.34 23.25
N GLY A 307 7.93 13.85 22.79
CA GLY A 307 9.23 13.49 23.32
C GLY A 307 10.39 14.13 22.57
N SER A 308 11.61 13.95 23.07
CA SER A 308 12.85 14.35 22.40
C SER A 308 13.53 13.14 21.77
N ILE A 309 14.12 13.35 20.59
CA ILE A 309 14.88 12.37 19.83
C ILE A 309 16.31 12.87 19.74
N PRO A 310 17.32 12.17 20.27
CA PRO A 310 18.68 12.69 20.31
C PRO A 310 19.41 12.67 18.95
N PHE A 311 19.02 11.77 18.04
CA PHE A 311 19.73 11.44 16.78
C PHE A 311 21.26 11.47 16.93
N ALA A 312 21.81 10.37 17.44
CA ALA A 312 23.24 10.23 17.65
C ALA A 312 24.03 10.33 16.34
N ALA A 313 25.33 10.63 16.41
CA ALA A 313 26.19 10.55 15.23
C ALA A 313 26.25 9.11 14.71
N THR A 314 26.06 8.92 13.41
CA THR A 314 26.18 7.62 12.73
C THR A 314 27.61 7.39 12.22
N GLY A 315 28.44 8.42 12.21
CA GLY A 315 29.87 8.37 11.89
C GLY A 315 30.23 8.80 10.46
N ALA A 316 29.28 8.75 9.53
CA ALA A 316 29.36 9.32 8.18
C ALA A 316 27.95 9.54 7.62
N TRP A 317 27.82 10.38 6.60
CA TRP A 317 26.52 10.68 5.98
C TRP A 317 25.97 9.53 5.13
N GLU A 318 26.83 8.62 4.71
CA GLU A 318 26.48 7.37 4.02
C GLU A 318 26.21 6.20 4.97
N VAL A 319 26.33 6.43 6.29
CA VAL A 319 26.02 5.42 7.31
C VAL A 319 24.66 5.76 7.91
N TRP A 320 23.67 4.96 7.52
CA TRP A 320 22.28 5.08 7.95
C TRP A 320 22.02 4.23 9.19
N ALA A 321 21.19 4.74 10.08
CA ALA A 321 20.76 4.07 11.30
C ALA A 321 19.27 4.30 11.53
N THR A 322 18.68 3.53 12.46
CA THR A 322 17.30 3.74 12.88
C THR A 322 17.22 4.19 14.33
N THR A 323 16.18 4.94 14.65
CA THR A 323 15.75 5.22 16.03
C THR A 323 14.25 5.06 16.12
N THR A 324 13.75 4.69 17.30
CA THR A 324 12.32 4.46 17.51
C THR A 324 11.77 5.46 18.51
N ILE A 325 10.57 5.97 18.24
CA ILE A 325 9.76 6.73 19.19
C ILE A 325 8.43 6.04 19.41
N THR A 326 7.86 6.21 20.61
CA THR A 326 6.49 5.77 20.89
C THR A 326 5.59 6.98 20.95
N VAL A 327 4.55 7.00 20.12
CA VAL A 327 3.59 8.12 20.05
C VAL A 327 2.16 7.63 20.19
N ARG A 328 1.27 8.55 20.57
CA ARG A 328 -0.17 8.32 20.54
C ARG A 328 -0.72 8.84 19.21
N LEU A 329 -1.43 7.98 18.48
CA LEU A 329 -2.15 8.32 17.26
C LEU A 329 -3.65 8.31 17.54
N ASP A 330 -4.33 9.31 16.99
CA ASP A 330 -5.79 9.41 16.95
C ASP A 330 -6.32 8.67 15.69
N PRO A 331 -7.62 8.30 15.64
CA PRO A 331 -8.20 7.72 14.43
C PRO A 331 -8.11 8.70 13.25
N GLY A 332 -7.79 8.17 12.06
CA GLY A 332 -7.58 8.94 10.84
C GLY A 332 -6.14 9.44 10.70
N GLY A 333 -5.96 10.50 9.90
CA GLY A 333 -4.65 11.07 9.59
C GLY A 333 -4.05 11.85 10.75
N ASN A 334 -2.86 11.47 11.18
CA ASN A 334 -2.05 12.12 12.20
C ASN A 334 -0.86 12.83 11.57
N THR A 335 -0.62 14.08 11.94
CA THR A 335 0.59 14.79 11.51
C THR A 335 1.71 14.53 12.51
N VAL A 336 2.79 13.90 12.05
CA VAL A 336 4.01 13.66 12.83
C VAL A 336 5.12 14.57 12.31
N ARG A 337 5.66 15.44 13.17
CA ARG A 337 6.79 16.33 12.84
C ARG A 337 8.00 16.00 13.69
N LEU A 338 9.15 15.89 13.04
CA LEU A 338 10.47 15.85 13.68
C LEU A 338 11.03 17.27 13.61
N VAL A 339 11.10 17.99 14.74
CA VAL A 339 11.45 19.42 14.75
C VAL A 339 12.83 19.61 15.35
N ALA A 340 13.79 20.14 14.59
CA ALA A 340 15.15 20.35 15.06
C ALA A 340 15.19 21.32 16.25
N THR A 341 15.90 20.93 17.31
CA THR A 341 16.12 21.78 18.50
C THR A 341 17.50 22.44 18.52
N GLY A 342 18.45 21.91 17.74
CA GLY A 342 19.79 22.49 17.55
C GLY A 342 19.84 23.42 16.33
N SER A 343 20.88 24.26 16.26
CA SER A 343 21.12 25.16 15.11
C SER A 343 21.65 24.42 13.87
N ASP A 344 22.11 23.18 14.02
CA ASP A 344 22.61 22.36 12.92
C ASP A 344 21.49 21.67 12.12
N GLY A 345 20.21 21.96 12.39
CA GLY A 345 19.08 21.30 11.74
C GLY A 345 18.89 19.84 12.18
N LEU A 346 18.11 19.08 11.42
CA LEU A 346 17.97 17.63 11.58
C LEU A 346 19.19 16.89 11.02
N PRO A 347 19.41 15.62 11.39
CA PRO A 347 20.13 14.70 10.50
C PRO A 347 19.39 14.54 9.15
N ASN A 348 20.01 13.87 8.18
CA ASN A 348 19.29 13.46 6.98
C ASN A 348 18.22 12.45 7.41
N ILE A 349 16.95 12.72 7.07
CA ILE A 349 15.82 11.85 7.41
C ILE A 349 15.43 11.06 6.17
N ASP A 350 15.51 9.74 6.27
CA ASP A 350 15.19 8.79 5.20
C ASP A 350 13.69 8.54 5.15
N TYR A 351 13.15 7.94 6.20
CA TYR A 351 11.74 7.56 6.30
C TYR A 351 11.23 7.61 7.73
N LEU A 352 9.90 7.55 7.85
CA LEU A 352 9.18 7.22 9.06
C LEU A 352 8.31 5.99 8.80
N GLU A 353 8.43 4.97 9.63
CA GLU A 353 7.80 3.66 9.44
C GLU A 353 7.01 3.24 10.67
N LEU A 354 5.80 2.73 10.45
CA LEU A 354 4.98 2.11 11.50
C LEU A 354 5.38 0.64 11.63
N SER A 355 5.65 0.22 12.86
CA SER A 355 5.94 -1.18 13.14
C SER A 355 4.73 -2.08 12.76
N PRO A 356 4.97 -3.31 12.28
CA PRO A 356 3.89 -4.21 11.86
C PRO A 356 2.78 -4.37 12.92
N GLY A 357 1.53 -4.16 12.51
CA GLY A 357 0.34 -4.36 13.34
C GLY A 357 -0.10 -3.17 14.21
N GLU A 358 0.49 -2.00 14.02
CA GLU A 358 0.20 -0.80 14.82
C GLU A 358 -0.62 0.31 14.12
N ALA A 359 -1.03 0.08 12.87
CA ALA A 359 -1.87 0.98 12.07
C ALA A 359 -3.29 0.45 11.92
#